data_AF-A0A6G7C0T7-F1
#
_entry.id   AF-A0A6G7C0T7-F1
#
_cell.length_a   1.000
_cell.length_b   1.000
_cell.length_c   1.000
_cell.angle_alpha   90.00
_cell.angle_beta   90.00
_cell.angle_gamma   90.00
#
_symmetry.space_group_name_H-M   'P 1'
#
loop_
_entity.id
_entity.type
_entity.pdbx_description
1 polymer ?
#
loop_
_entity_poly.entity_id
_entity_poly.type
_entity_poly.pdbx_seq_one_letter_code
_entity_poly.pdbx_strand_id
1 'polypeptide(L)'
;MKIQRIIPALLLASLGLTSLLSCNGTSVDTIKAMESNYDNHNKTIELIGEFDAPSFTFSSGKSKTMAMNFVVKPHAISSEKFTAFSVILPVGTENNSVLFELPADQKNYTLKNFHVIDKNGEKTNLDTHTTFKMTGTVHYNELEKPEAERDKTNFNYKITDVTFEKD
;
A
#
# COMPACT_ATOMS: atom_id res chain seq x y z
N MET A 1 -10.70 67.74 -24.66
CA MET A 1 -11.36 66.52 -25.20
C MET A 1 -11.08 65.36 -24.25
N LYS A 2 -12.13 64.80 -23.63
CA LYS A 2 -12.08 63.59 -22.80
C LYS A 2 -12.27 62.38 -23.71
N ILE A 3 -11.39 61.39 -23.67
CA ILE A 3 -11.62 60.08 -24.27
C ILE A 3 -11.22 58.97 -23.28
N GLN A 4 -12.28 58.28 -22.86
CA GLN A 4 -12.48 56.91 -22.39
C GLN A 4 -11.37 56.08 -21.74
N ARG A 5 -11.78 55.56 -20.57
CA ARG A 5 -11.21 54.47 -19.78
C ARG A 5 -11.20 53.16 -20.56
N ILE A 6 -10.13 52.38 -20.42
CA ILE A 6 -10.16 50.92 -20.47
C ILE A 6 -9.25 50.40 -19.35
N ILE A 7 -9.86 49.78 -18.34
CA ILE A 7 -9.19 49.02 -17.29
C ILE A 7 -9.02 47.59 -17.84
N PRO A 8 -7.82 47.04 -17.96
CA PRO A 8 -7.68 45.60 -18.16
C PRO A 8 -7.77 44.94 -16.79
N ALA A 9 -8.96 44.40 -16.49
CA ALA A 9 -9.13 43.37 -15.49
C ALA A 9 -8.51 42.08 -16.04
N LEU A 10 -7.27 41.79 -15.69
CA LEU A 10 -6.70 40.45 -15.85
C LEU A 10 -6.78 39.71 -14.51
N LEU A 11 -7.86 38.94 -14.42
CA LEU A 11 -7.96 37.59 -13.86
C LEU A 11 -7.06 37.24 -12.66
N LEU A 12 -7.70 37.21 -11.49
CA LEU A 12 -7.47 36.18 -10.50
C LEU A 12 -7.67 34.80 -11.15
N ALA A 13 -6.67 33.94 -11.06
CA ALA A 13 -6.85 32.50 -11.10
C ALA A 13 -5.97 31.87 -10.02
N SER A 14 -6.64 31.47 -8.95
CA SER A 14 -6.23 30.57 -7.88
C SER A 14 -5.39 29.38 -8.37
N LEU A 15 -4.14 29.28 -7.92
CA LEU A 15 -3.46 27.99 -7.78
C LEU A 15 -3.74 27.48 -6.36
N GLY A 16 -5.01 27.16 -6.13
CA GLY A 16 -5.48 26.43 -4.96
C GLY A 16 -5.72 24.97 -5.36
N LEU A 17 -5.12 24.07 -4.59
CA LEU A 17 -5.42 22.64 -4.48
C LEU A 17 -5.51 21.84 -5.79
N THR A 18 -4.41 21.20 -6.16
CA THR A 18 -4.48 19.82 -6.68
C THR A 18 -4.28 18.85 -5.53
N SER A 19 -5.19 18.88 -4.56
CA SER A 19 -5.52 17.64 -3.85
C SER A 19 -6.21 16.75 -4.88
N LEU A 20 -5.41 15.98 -5.62
CA LEU A 20 -5.90 14.87 -6.42
C LEU A 20 -6.47 13.86 -5.44
N LEU A 21 -7.71 14.09 -5.02
CA LEU A 21 -8.60 13.04 -4.56
C LEU A 21 -8.66 12.08 -5.75
N SER A 22 -7.90 10.99 -5.66
CA SER A 22 -8.11 9.85 -6.52
C SER A 22 -9.59 9.53 -6.43
N CYS A 23 -10.28 9.43 -7.57
CA CYS A 23 -11.58 8.78 -7.62
C CYS A 23 -11.41 7.41 -6.95
N ASN A 24 -11.93 7.26 -5.73
CA ASN A 24 -11.81 6.04 -4.96
C ASN A 24 -12.67 4.97 -5.65
N GLY A 25 -12.05 4.23 -6.57
CA GLY A 25 -12.48 2.87 -6.88
C GLY A 25 -12.41 2.03 -5.61
N THR A 26 -13.10 0.89 -5.61
CA THR A 26 -12.98 -0.04 -4.49
C THR A 26 -11.52 -0.49 -4.34
N SER A 27 -11.13 -1.00 -3.17
CA SER A 27 -9.78 -1.55 -2.97
C SER A 27 -9.40 -2.60 -4.03
N VAL A 28 -10.40 -3.33 -4.55
CA VAL A 28 -10.25 -4.28 -5.66
C VAL A 28 -9.87 -3.59 -6.96
N ASP A 29 -10.52 -2.47 -7.30
CA ASP A 29 -10.23 -1.71 -8.51
C ASP A 29 -8.82 -1.13 -8.47
N THR A 30 -8.39 -0.66 -7.29
CA THR A 30 -7.02 -0.20 -7.05
C THR A 30 -6.01 -1.31 -7.31
N ILE A 31 -6.21 -2.53 -6.80
CA ILE A 31 -5.32 -3.67 -7.08
C ILE A 31 -5.30 -4.00 -8.57
N LYS A 32 -6.46 -4.09 -9.22
CA LYS A 32 -6.53 -4.36 -10.66
C LYS A 32 -5.82 -3.29 -11.50
N ALA A 33 -5.94 -2.02 -11.11
CA ALA A 33 -5.22 -0.92 -11.75
C ALA A 33 -3.71 -1.08 -11.56
N MET A 34 -3.26 -1.43 -10.36
CA MET A 34 -1.85 -1.68 -10.10
C MET A 34 -1.26 -2.79 -10.97
N GLU A 35 -2.05 -3.81 -11.31
CA GLU A 35 -1.62 -4.97 -12.11
C GLU A 35 -1.80 -4.80 -13.62
N SER A 36 -2.29 -3.65 -14.10
CA SER A 36 -2.61 -3.45 -15.52
C SER A 36 -2.04 -2.17 -16.13
N ASN A 37 -1.60 -1.22 -15.32
CA ASN A 37 -0.99 0.02 -15.77
C ASN A 37 -0.06 0.61 -14.69
N TYR A 38 0.51 1.79 -14.97
CA TYR A 38 1.46 2.48 -14.08
C TYR A 38 0.88 3.76 -13.44
N ASP A 39 -0.44 3.98 -13.52
CA ASP A 39 -1.06 5.23 -13.10
C ASP A 39 -0.89 5.50 -11.61
N ASN A 40 -0.64 4.47 -10.81
CA ASN A 40 -0.43 4.56 -9.37
C ASN A 40 1.02 4.88 -8.98
N HIS A 41 1.95 5.02 -9.93
CA HIS A 41 3.35 5.23 -9.59
C HIS A 41 3.57 6.51 -8.76
N ASN A 42 4.25 6.35 -7.62
CA ASN A 42 4.51 7.37 -6.61
C ASN A 42 3.25 8.03 -6.04
N LYS A 43 2.09 7.37 -6.16
CA LYS A 43 0.85 7.79 -5.53
C LYS A 43 0.59 6.97 -4.28
N THR A 44 0.02 7.62 -3.28
CA THR A 44 -0.54 6.96 -2.11
C THR A 44 -1.87 6.34 -2.49
N ILE A 45 -2.06 5.08 -2.14
CA ILE A 45 -3.32 4.35 -2.27
C ILE A 45 -3.91 4.07 -0.89
N GLU A 46 -5.21 3.79 -0.84
CA GLU A 46 -5.90 3.25 0.33
C GLU A 46 -6.51 1.89 -0.03
N LEU A 47 -6.32 0.91 0.85
CA LEU A 47 -6.86 -0.44 0.72
C LEU A 47 -7.52 -0.89 2.04
N ILE A 48 -8.66 -1.56 1.94
CA ILE A 48 -9.35 -2.24 3.04
C ILE A 48 -9.19 -3.75 2.85
N GLY A 49 -8.55 -4.42 3.80
CA GLY A 49 -8.22 -5.84 3.66
C GLY A 49 -7.53 -6.43 4.88
N GLU A 50 -7.05 -7.66 4.73
CA GLU A 50 -6.38 -8.43 5.77
C GLU A 50 -4.89 -8.55 5.43
N PHE A 51 -4.01 -8.34 6.40
CA PHE A 51 -2.61 -8.74 6.23
C PHE A 51 -2.49 -10.25 6.22
N ASP A 52 -1.68 -10.76 5.30
CA ASP A 52 -1.33 -12.17 5.19
C ASP A 52 0.19 -12.32 5.10
N ALA A 53 0.73 -13.39 5.66
CA ALA A 53 2.17 -13.62 5.67
C ALA A 53 2.65 -14.05 4.28
N PRO A 54 3.85 -13.63 3.83
CA PRO A 54 4.40 -14.12 2.58
C PRO A 54 4.67 -15.63 2.67
N SER A 55 4.50 -16.33 1.55
CA SER A 55 4.98 -17.69 1.37
C SER A 55 6.51 -17.72 1.26
N PHE A 56 7.28 -17.34 2.29
CA PHE A 56 8.75 -17.31 2.19
C PHE A 56 9.54 -17.68 3.45
N THR A 57 10.64 -18.39 3.21
CA THR A 57 11.70 -18.78 4.14
C THR A 57 12.54 -17.56 4.55
N PHE A 58 12.74 -17.37 5.86
CA PHE A 58 13.52 -16.24 6.38
C PHE A 58 14.95 -16.23 5.82
N SER A 59 15.22 -15.31 4.90
CA SER A 59 16.57 -14.98 4.43
C SER A 59 17.26 -14.14 5.50
N SER A 60 17.80 -14.84 6.50
CA SER A 60 18.54 -14.31 7.66
C SER A 60 17.71 -13.50 8.66
N GLY A 61 17.88 -13.78 9.95
CA GLY A 61 17.28 -13.01 11.06
C GLY A 61 17.81 -11.56 11.20
N LYS A 62 18.38 -10.99 10.13
CA LYS A 62 18.94 -9.63 10.08
C LYS A 62 18.13 -8.69 9.18
N SER A 63 17.08 -9.18 8.50
CA SER A 63 16.25 -8.29 7.67
C SER A 63 15.54 -7.26 8.54
N LYS A 64 15.62 -5.98 8.14
CA LYS A 64 14.95 -4.87 8.82
C LYS A 64 13.52 -4.65 8.32
N THR A 65 13.15 -5.28 7.21
CA THR A 65 11.83 -5.18 6.59
C THR A 65 11.34 -6.54 6.15
N MET A 66 10.03 -6.65 5.97
CA MET A 66 9.35 -7.86 5.48
C MET A 66 8.30 -7.44 4.46
N ALA A 67 8.29 -8.12 3.31
CA ALA A 67 7.24 -7.97 2.32
C ALA A 67 6.05 -8.82 2.75
N MET A 68 4.92 -8.18 3.03
CA MET A 68 3.66 -8.80 3.42
C MET A 68 2.71 -8.85 2.23
N ASN A 69 1.81 -9.82 2.25
CA ASN A 69 0.64 -9.83 1.40
C ASN A 69 -0.47 -9.00 2.07
N PHE A 70 -1.28 -8.32 1.26
CA PHE A 70 -2.50 -7.64 1.74
C PHE A 70 -3.68 -8.07 0.89
N VAL A 71 -4.60 -8.79 1.51
CA VAL A 71 -5.70 -9.49 0.84
C VAL A 71 -6.97 -8.66 0.94
N VAL A 72 -7.50 -8.28 -0.23
CA VAL A 72 -8.71 -7.50 -0.40
C VAL A 72 -9.81 -8.40 -0.96
N LYS A 73 -11.03 -8.22 -0.43
CA LYS A 73 -12.24 -8.91 -0.92
C LYS A 73 -13.23 -7.86 -1.46
N PRO A 74 -14.00 -8.17 -2.51
CA PRO A 74 -15.08 -7.28 -2.98
C PRO A 74 -16.14 -6.99 -1.91
N HIS A 75 -16.41 -7.98 -1.05
CA HIS A 75 -17.32 -7.89 0.10
C HIS A 75 -16.98 -8.99 1.12
N ALA A 76 -17.46 -8.84 2.36
CA ALA A 76 -17.06 -9.70 3.50
C ALA A 76 -17.27 -11.22 3.29
N ILE A 77 -18.31 -11.60 2.54
CA ILE A 77 -18.68 -13.02 2.29
C ILE A 77 -18.08 -13.54 0.96
N SER A 78 -17.31 -12.73 0.22
CA SER A 78 -16.79 -13.16 -1.09
C SER A 78 -15.73 -14.26 -0.93
N SER A 79 -15.81 -15.27 -1.77
CA SER A 79 -14.72 -16.24 -1.96
C SER A 79 -13.63 -15.71 -2.89
N GLU A 80 -13.92 -14.66 -3.68
CA GLU A 80 -12.95 -13.99 -4.54
C GLU A 80 -12.02 -13.11 -3.71
N LYS A 81 -10.72 -13.22 -3.97
CA LYS A 81 -9.65 -12.50 -3.25
C LYS A 81 -8.70 -11.88 -4.26
N PHE A 82 -8.28 -10.66 -3.95
CA PHE A 82 -7.25 -9.91 -4.68
C PHE A 82 -6.12 -9.61 -3.71
N THR A 83 -4.87 -9.79 -4.12
CA THR A 83 -3.73 -9.70 -3.21
C THR A 83 -2.75 -8.66 -3.70
N ALA A 84 -2.41 -7.70 -2.84
CA ALA A 84 -1.21 -6.90 -3.02
C ALA A 84 -0.02 -7.64 -2.40
N PHE A 85 0.91 -8.14 -3.21
CA PHE A 85 1.93 -9.11 -2.78
C PHE A 85 3.18 -8.52 -2.08
N SER A 86 3.37 -7.20 -2.15
CA SER A 86 4.65 -6.56 -1.80
C SER A 86 4.46 -5.33 -0.93
N VAL A 87 3.74 -5.49 0.18
CA VAL A 87 3.54 -4.44 1.19
C VAL A 87 4.71 -4.47 2.17
N ILE A 88 5.60 -3.49 2.08
CA ILE A 88 6.86 -3.49 2.82
C ILE A 88 6.66 -2.89 4.20
N LEU A 89 6.74 -3.72 5.24
CA LEU A 89 6.68 -3.30 6.63
C LEU A 89 8.06 -3.42 7.30
N PRO A 90 8.43 -2.48 8.20
CA PRO A 90 9.56 -2.67 9.09
C PRO A 90 9.31 -3.87 10.02
N VAL A 91 10.38 -4.61 10.33
CA VAL A 91 10.35 -5.70 11.30
C VAL A 91 10.69 -5.15 12.67
N GLY A 92 9.80 -5.32 13.65
CA GLY A 92 10.06 -4.86 15.02
C GLY A 92 8.79 -4.53 15.79
N THR A 93 8.95 -3.76 16.87
CA THR A 93 7.87 -3.41 17.81
C THR A 93 7.36 -1.97 17.68
N GLU A 94 7.84 -1.23 16.68
CA GLU A 94 7.42 0.16 16.42
C GLU A 94 6.05 0.22 15.75
N ASN A 95 5.44 1.40 15.68
CA ASN A 95 4.17 1.58 14.97
C ASN A 95 4.32 1.29 13.46
N ASN A 96 3.26 0.78 12.85
CA ASN A 96 3.20 0.34 11.46
C ASN A 96 4.23 -0.75 11.10
N SER A 97 4.45 -1.70 12.00
CA SER A 97 5.43 -2.77 11.83
C SER A 97 4.79 -4.15 11.73
N VAL A 98 5.64 -5.12 11.37
CA VAL A 98 5.37 -6.54 11.55
C VAL A 98 6.35 -7.14 12.55
N LEU A 99 5.85 -8.04 13.39
CA LEU A 99 6.60 -8.77 14.39
C LEU A 99 6.42 -10.26 14.15
N PHE A 100 7.55 -10.96 14.01
CA PHE A 100 7.58 -12.42 13.90
C PHE A 100 8.11 -13.04 15.19
N GLU A 101 7.28 -13.85 15.84
CA GLU A 101 7.58 -14.56 17.08
C GLU A 101 7.41 -16.05 16.87
N LEU A 102 8.53 -16.76 16.73
CA LEU A 102 8.55 -18.23 16.68
C LEU A 102 9.05 -18.78 18.03
N PRO A 103 8.20 -19.49 18.79
CA PRO A 103 8.62 -20.21 19.99
C PRO A 103 9.79 -21.15 19.72
N ALA A 104 10.69 -21.31 20.70
CA ALA A 104 11.92 -22.09 20.55
C ALA A 104 11.68 -23.60 20.26
N ASP A 105 10.51 -24.11 20.63
CA ASP A 105 10.06 -25.48 20.41
C ASP A 105 9.34 -25.68 19.06
N GLN A 106 9.01 -24.60 18.36
CA GLN A 106 8.26 -24.63 17.12
C GLN A 106 9.19 -24.64 15.90
N LYS A 107 9.16 -25.73 15.11
CA LYS A 107 10.01 -25.90 13.91
C LYS A 107 9.47 -25.20 12.65
N ASN A 108 8.16 -25.04 12.57
CA ASN A 108 7.45 -24.48 11.41
C ASN A 108 6.67 -23.27 11.84
N TYR A 109 6.70 -22.18 11.09
CA TYR A 109 5.85 -21.03 11.36
C TYR A 109 4.43 -21.23 10.79
N THR A 110 3.49 -20.47 11.34
CA THR A 110 2.11 -20.32 10.89
C THR A 110 1.73 -18.84 11.01
N LEU A 111 0.55 -18.44 10.54
CA LEU A 111 0.05 -17.07 10.70
C LEU A 111 0.02 -16.61 12.16
N LYS A 112 -0.19 -17.54 13.11
CA LYS A 112 -0.13 -17.26 14.56
C LYS A 112 1.20 -16.71 15.05
N ASN A 113 2.27 -16.93 14.29
CA ASN A 113 3.60 -16.42 14.64
C ASN A 113 3.82 -14.99 14.16
N PHE A 114 2.89 -14.43 13.38
CA PHE A 114 2.98 -13.08 12.85
C PHE A 114 1.99 -12.16 13.56
N HIS A 115 2.48 -10.98 13.91
CA HIS A 115 1.70 -9.90 14.44
C HIS A 115 1.98 -8.63 13.65
N VAL A 116 0.99 -7.77 13.53
CA VAL A 116 1.15 -6.40 13.05
C VAL A 116 0.89 -5.43 14.19
N ILE A 117 1.61 -4.32 14.19
CA ILE A 117 1.46 -3.24 15.16
C ILE A 117 0.99 -2.02 14.38
N ASP A 118 -0.24 -1.58 14.64
CA ASP A 118 -0.86 -0.52 13.86
C ASP A 118 -0.28 0.87 14.19
N LYS A 119 -0.78 1.91 13.52
CA LYS A 119 -0.32 3.30 13.73
C LYS A 119 -0.55 3.81 15.16
N ASN A 120 -1.46 3.18 15.91
CA ASN A 120 -1.81 3.51 17.29
C ASN A 120 -1.02 2.67 18.30
N GLY A 121 -0.19 1.73 17.84
CA GLY A 121 0.58 0.81 18.68
C GLY A 121 -0.17 -0.46 19.08
N GLU A 122 -1.34 -0.74 18.49
CA GLU A 122 -2.11 -1.93 18.82
C GLU A 122 -1.53 -3.17 18.11
N LYS A 123 -1.08 -4.15 18.91
CA LYS A 123 -0.57 -5.44 18.42
C LYS A 123 -1.73 -6.39 18.08
N THR A 124 -1.79 -6.86 16.84
CA THR A 124 -2.82 -7.80 16.36
C THR A 124 -2.16 -9.03 15.73
N ASN A 125 -2.62 -10.22 16.09
CA ASN A 125 -2.15 -11.48 15.51
C ASN A 125 -2.80 -11.72 14.13
N LEU A 126 -2.07 -12.18 13.13
CA LEU A 126 -2.64 -12.35 11.78
C LEU A 126 -3.65 -13.51 11.67
N ASP A 127 -3.62 -14.48 12.58
CA ASP A 127 -4.60 -15.59 12.63
C ASP A 127 -6.01 -15.12 13.00
N THR A 128 -6.18 -13.89 13.50
CA THR A 128 -7.51 -13.32 13.78
C THR A 128 -8.23 -12.81 12.54
N HIS A 129 -7.57 -12.80 11.37
CA HIS A 129 -8.15 -12.33 10.11
C HIS A 129 -8.77 -10.93 10.22
N THR A 130 -8.13 -10.05 11.01
CA THR A 130 -8.61 -8.69 11.25
C THR A 130 -8.48 -7.86 9.98
N THR A 131 -9.53 -7.10 9.67
CA THR A 131 -9.53 -6.13 8.58
C THR A 131 -8.86 -4.84 9.03
N PHE A 132 -8.04 -4.28 8.15
CA PHE A 132 -7.32 -3.04 8.34
C PHE A 132 -7.63 -2.10 7.19
N LYS A 133 -7.65 -0.81 7.50
CA LYS A 133 -7.49 0.25 6.52
C LYS A 133 -6.01 0.60 6.43
N MET A 134 -5.43 0.37 5.25
CA MET A 134 -4.01 0.58 4.97
C MET A 134 -3.85 1.65 3.90
N THR A 135 -2.87 2.52 4.12
CA THR A 135 -2.37 3.46 3.12
C THR A 135 -0.90 3.17 2.85
N GLY A 136 -0.45 3.42 1.62
CA GLY A 136 0.96 3.28 1.25
C GLY A 136 1.24 3.80 -0.15
N THR A 137 2.52 4.04 -0.45
CA THR A 137 2.98 4.59 -1.72
C THR A 137 3.40 3.48 -2.67
N VAL A 138 2.87 3.47 -3.89
CA VAL A 138 3.17 2.44 -4.90
C VAL A 138 4.42 2.81 -5.71
N HIS A 139 5.38 1.90 -5.78
CA HIS A 139 6.57 2.03 -6.62
C HIS A 139 6.71 0.83 -7.56
N TYR A 140 6.78 1.08 -8.86
CA TYR A 140 6.95 0.04 -9.87
C TYR A 140 8.43 -0.16 -10.16
N ASN A 141 8.88 -1.40 -10.01
CA ASN A 141 10.29 -1.77 -10.22
C ASN A 141 10.70 -1.56 -11.69
N GLU A 142 9.78 -1.76 -12.62
CA GLU A 142 10.04 -1.60 -14.05
C GLU A 142 10.37 -0.14 -14.43
N LEU A 143 9.82 0.83 -13.71
CA LEU A 143 10.07 2.25 -13.98
C LEU A 143 11.44 2.73 -13.48
N GLU A 144 12.12 1.94 -12.65
CA GLU A 144 13.50 2.19 -12.23
C GLU A 144 14.52 1.90 -13.37
N LYS A 145 14.11 1.15 -14.40
CA LYS A 145 14.94 0.85 -15.57
C LYS A 145 14.93 1.98 -16.62
N PRO A 146 15.99 2.11 -17.44
CA PRO A 146 15.99 2.98 -18.62
C PRO A 146 14.81 2.66 -19.55
N GLU A 147 14.21 3.67 -20.18
CA GLU A 147 12.99 3.51 -20.99
C GLU A 147 13.11 2.45 -22.10
N ALA A 148 14.29 2.35 -22.73
CA ALA A 148 14.55 1.38 -23.79
C ALA A 148 14.56 -0.08 -23.32
N GLU A 149 14.68 -0.33 -22.01
CA GLU A 149 14.77 -1.66 -21.40
C GLU A 149 13.47 -2.08 -20.70
N ARG A 150 12.45 -1.22 -20.71
CA ARG A 150 11.19 -1.46 -19.99
C ARG A 150 10.30 -2.46 -20.72
N ASP A 151 9.87 -3.49 -20.00
CA ASP A 151 8.77 -4.34 -20.38
C ASP A 151 7.44 -3.70 -19.95
N LYS A 152 6.68 -3.18 -20.93
CA LYS A 152 5.39 -2.52 -20.70
C LYS A 152 4.29 -3.44 -20.16
N THR A 153 4.55 -4.75 -20.08
CA THR A 153 3.64 -5.74 -19.51
C THR A 153 4.05 -6.19 -18.11
N ASN A 154 5.20 -5.74 -17.61
CA ASN A 154 5.66 -6.02 -16.26
C ASN A 154 5.22 -4.94 -15.27
N PHE A 155 4.20 -5.28 -14.47
CA PHE A 155 3.64 -4.40 -13.45
C PHE A 155 4.15 -4.71 -12.04
N ASN A 156 5.32 -5.35 -11.89
CA ASN A 156 5.87 -5.65 -10.57
C ASN A 156 6.09 -4.35 -9.75
N TYR A 157 5.52 -4.31 -8.54
CA TYR A 157 5.55 -3.17 -7.65
C TYR A 157 5.94 -3.55 -6.22
N LYS A 158 6.22 -2.52 -5.42
CA LYS A 158 6.31 -2.52 -3.96
C LYS A 158 5.43 -1.40 -3.41
N ILE A 159 4.84 -1.60 -2.24
CA ILE A 159 4.10 -0.59 -1.50
C ILE A 159 4.93 -0.25 -0.27
N THR A 160 5.35 1.01 -0.14
CA THR A 160 6.18 1.52 0.97
C THR A 160 5.46 2.64 1.72
N ASP A 161 6.12 3.22 2.73
CA ASP A 161 5.55 4.29 3.57
C ASP A 161 4.18 3.91 4.15
N VAL A 162 4.07 2.63 4.53
CA VAL A 162 2.80 2.02 4.90
C VAL A 162 2.34 2.53 6.26
N THR A 163 1.09 2.97 6.33
CA THR A 163 0.40 3.28 7.59
C THR A 163 -0.92 2.53 7.62
N PHE A 164 -1.25 1.89 8.74
CA PHE A 164 -2.50 1.14 8.85
C PHE A 164 -3.12 1.24 10.25
N GLU A 165 -4.43 1.03 10.31
CA GLU A 165 -5.23 0.91 11.52
C GLU A 165 -6.32 -0.14 11.30
N LYS A 166 -6.88 -0.68 12.39
CA LYS A 166 -8.09 -1.51 12.29
C LYS A 166 -9.21 -0.70 11.65
N ASP A 167 -9.95 -1.33 10.73
CA ASP A 167 -11.14 -0.76 10.11
C ASP A 167 -12.39 -0.95 10.97
#